data_AF-A0A844EE11-F1
#
_entry.id   AF-A0A844EE11-F1
#
_cell.length_a   1.000
_cell.length_b   1.000
_cell.length_c   1.000
_cell.angle_alpha   90.00
_cell.angle_beta   90.00
_cell.angle_gamma   90.00
#
_symmetry.space_group_name_H-M   'P 1'
#
loop_
_entity.id
_entity.type
_entity.pdbx_description
1 polymer ?
#
loop_
_entity_poly.entity_id
_entity_poly.type
_entity_poly.pdbx_seq_one_letter_code
_entity_poly.pdbx_strand_id
1 'polypeptide(L)' 'LSMLVESHHAQFIQDDLDYLTAAREQQHRLIDETDKAAQELSGEDLTRFLTEKNYEMVADMKERTMGMINHFFVEGLKLS' A
#
# COMPACT_ATOMS: atom_id res chain seq x y z
N LEU A 1 11.31 -3.36 -5.50
CA LEU A 1 10.37 -4.35 -6.07
C LEU A 1 10.76 -4.75 -7.49
N SER A 2 10.84 -3.82 -8.45
CA SER A 2 11.19 -4.11 -9.86
C SER A 2 12.34 -5.11 -10.04
N MET A 3 13.51 -4.88 -9.42
CA MET A 3 14.65 -5.80 -9.57
C MET A 3 14.43 -7.21 -8.97
N LEU A 4 13.62 -7.34 -7.91
CA LEU A 4 13.33 -8.64 -7.31
C LEU A 4 12.36 -9.44 -8.19
N VAL A 5 11.30 -8.78 -8.67
CA VAL A 5 10.34 -9.38 -9.59
C VAL A 5 11.04 -9.78 -10.89
N GLU A 6 11.85 -8.90 -11.47
CA GLU A 6 12.57 -9.17 -12.72
C GLU A 6 13.54 -10.36 -12.62
N SER A 7 14.14 -10.62 -11.45
CA SER A 7 15.07 -11.75 -11.25
C SER A 7 14.42 -13.13 -11.40
N HIS A 8 13.13 -13.24 -11.08
CA HIS A 8 12.34 -14.47 -11.11
C HIS A 8 10.93 -14.18 -11.66
N HIS A 9 10.88 -13.45 -12.78
CA HIS A 9 9.67 -12.81 -13.31
C HIS A 9 8.48 -13.77 -13.50
N ALA A 10 8.73 -15.00 -13.94
CA ALA A 10 7.67 -15.99 -14.12
C ALA A 10 7.04 -16.45 -12.79
N GLN A 11 7.78 -16.42 -11.69
CA GLN A 11 7.31 -16.85 -10.37
C GLN A 11 6.67 -15.72 -9.56
N PHE A 12 7.07 -14.46 -9.78
CA PHE A 12 6.70 -13.34 -8.90
C PHE A 12 5.71 -12.33 -9.50
N ILE A 13 5.41 -12.42 -10.81
CA ILE A 13 4.54 -11.44 -11.48
C ILE A 13 3.10 -11.45 -10.93
N GLN A 14 2.54 -12.62 -10.62
CA GLN A 14 1.17 -12.70 -10.12
C GLN A 14 1.06 -12.06 -8.73
N ASP A 15 2.00 -12.39 -7.85
CA ASP A 15 2.10 -11.82 -6.51
C ASP A 15 2.22 -10.29 -6.58
N ASP A 16 3.05 -9.75 -7.49
CA ASP A 16 3.19 -8.29 -7.68
C ASP A 16 1.88 -7.64 -8.16
N LEU A 17 1.16 -8.27 -9.10
CA LEU A 17 -0.15 -7.80 -9.56
C LEU A 17 -1.20 -7.81 -8.44
N ASP A 18 -1.22 -8.87 -7.63
CA ASP A 18 -2.14 -9.01 -6.50
C ASP A 18 -1.85 -7.94 -5.45
N TYR A 19 -0.56 -7.71 -5.15
CA TYR A 19 -0.13 -6.62 -4.28
C TYR A 19 -0.58 -5.26 -4.78
N LEU A 20 -0.34 -4.94 -6.06
CA LEU A 20 -0.74 -3.65 -6.65
C LEU A 20 -2.26 -3.46 -6.63
N THR A 21 -3.00 -4.53 -6.89
CA THR A 21 -4.47 -4.51 -6.86
C THR A 21 -4.97 -4.23 -5.44
N ALA A 22 -4.50 -5.01 -4.46
CA ALA A 22 -4.91 -4.86 -3.06
C ALA A 22 -4.51 -3.50 -2.47
N ALA A 23 -3.33 -2.98 -2.81
CA ALA A 23 -2.86 -1.69 -2.36
C ALA A 23 -3.74 -0.54 -2.91
N ARG A 24 -4.09 -0.59 -4.20
CA ARG A 24 -4.98 0.42 -4.81
C ARG A 24 -6.38 0.37 -4.22
N GLU A 25 -6.95 -0.82 -4.08
CA GLU A 25 -8.26 -0.98 -3.46
C GLU A 25 -8.29 -0.41 -2.04
N GLN A 26 -7.23 -0.65 -1.25
CA GLN A 26 -7.12 -0.09 0.08
C GLN A 26 -7.04 1.44 0.07
N GLN A 27 -6.24 2.02 -0.83
CA GLN A 27 -6.15 3.48 -0.97
C GLN A 27 -7.50 4.09 -1.34
N HIS A 28 -8.22 3.49 -2.29
CA HIS A 28 -9.56 3.95 -2.66
C HIS A 28 -10.53 3.89 -1.48
N ARG A 29 -10.52 2.81 -0.69
CA ARG A 29 -11.33 2.72 0.53
C ARG A 29 -10.97 3.81 1.54
N LEU A 30 -9.68 4.03 1.80
CA LEU A 30 -9.23 5.06 2.74
C LEU A 30 -9.65 6.47 2.30
N ILE A 31 -9.59 6.76 1.00
CA ILE A 31 -10.05 8.04 0.44
C ILE A 31 -11.56 8.17 0.64
N ASP A 32 -12.35 7.16 0.23
CA ASP A 32 -13.81 7.21 0.38
C ASP A 32 -14.27 7.37 1.83
N GLU A 33 -13.60 6.72 2.78
CA GLU A 33 -13.85 6.83 4.21
C GLU A 33 -13.45 8.21 4.75
N THR A 34 -12.29 8.72 4.32
CA THR A 34 -11.80 10.05 4.68
C THR A 34 -12.72 11.14 4.17
N ASP A 35 -13.17 11.05 2.92
CA ASP A 35 -14.06 12.03 2.31
C ASP A 35 -15.41 12.09 3.04
N LYS A 36 -15.97 10.93 3.43
CA LYS A 36 -17.21 10.87 4.23
C LYS A 36 -17.03 11.50 5.61
N ALA A 37 -15.93 11.20 6.30
CA ALA A 37 -15.64 11.73 7.63
C ALA A 37 -15.30 13.24 7.61
N ALA A 38 -14.75 13.74 6.51
CA ALA A 38 -14.39 15.14 6.34
C ALA A 38 -15.59 16.07 6.09
N GLN A 39 -16.77 15.55 5.71
CA GLN A 39 -17.94 16.36 5.32
C GLN A 39 -18.40 17.35 6.39
N GLU A 40 -18.24 16.98 7.66
CA GLU A 40 -18.67 17.79 8.80
C GLU A 40 -17.54 18.66 9.38
N LEU A 41 -16.32 18.51 8.86
CA LEU A 41 -15.14 19.23 9.32
C LEU A 41 -14.87 20.46 8.45
N SER A 42 -14.30 21.50 9.05
CA SER A 42 -13.88 22.70 8.31
C SER A 42 -12.67 23.36 8.97
N GLY A 43 -12.04 24.28 8.25
CA GLY A 43 -10.94 25.10 8.79
C GLY A 43 -9.73 24.27 9.25
N GLU A 44 -9.23 24.60 10.43
CA GLU A 44 -8.05 23.95 11.02
C GLU A 44 -8.32 22.49 11.38
N ASP A 45 -9.54 22.16 11.83
CA ASP A 45 -9.92 20.79 12.17
C ASP A 45 -9.91 19.88 10.95
N LEU A 46 -10.41 20.37 9.81
CA LEU A 46 -10.32 19.65 8.53
C LEU A 46 -8.86 19.45 8.11
N THR A 47 -8.04 20.49 8.19
CA THR A 47 -6.63 20.41 7.79
C THR A 47 -5.87 19.39 8.64
N ARG A 48 -6.05 19.42 9.95
CA ARG A 48 -5.45 18.46 10.88
C ARG A 48 -5.91 17.03 10.57
N PHE A 49 -7.21 16.83 10.43
CA PHE A 49 -7.78 15.52 10.12
C PHE A 49 -7.23 14.94 8.82
N LEU A 50 -7.22 15.71 7.73
CA LEU A 50 -6.68 15.26 6.44
C LEU A 50 -5.17 14.98 6.51
N THR A 51 -4.44 15.75 7.32
CA THR A 51 -3.01 15.53 7.55
C THR A 51 -2.76 14.21 8.27
N GLU A 52 -3.53 13.92 9.32
CA GLU A 52 -3.47 12.64 10.05
C GLU A 52 -3.80 11.47 9.12
N LYS A 53 -4.87 11.57 8.33
CA LYS A 53 -5.27 10.53 7.36
C LYS A 53 -4.23 10.30 6.27
N ASN A 54 -3.55 11.34 5.82
CA ASN A 54 -2.43 11.19 4.90
C ASN A 54 -1.27 10.38 5.52
N TYR A 55 -0.92 10.64 6.78
CA TYR A 55 0.10 9.85 7.48
C TYR A 55 -0.31 8.40 7.66
N GLU A 56 -1.57 8.13 8.02
CA GLU A 56 -2.11 6.76 8.12
C GLU A 56 -2.00 6.02 6.77
N MET A 57 -2.37 6.66 5.66
CA MET A 57 -2.29 6.06 4.33
C MET A 57 -0.84 5.75 3.92
N VAL A 58 0.11 6.63 4.23
CA VAL A 58 1.54 6.39 3.98
C VAL A 58 2.07 5.24 4.84
N ALA A 59 1.64 5.14 6.09
CA ALA A 59 2.04 4.05 6.98
C ALA A 59 1.53 2.68 6.49
N ASP A 60 0.26 2.57 6.10
CA ASP A 60 -0.32 1.35 5.52
C ASP A 60 0.42 0.94 4.25
N MET A 61 0.69 1.88 3.33
CA MET A 61 1.43 1.57 2.11
C MET A 61 2.85 1.06 2.40
N LYS A 62 3.54 1.68 3.37
CA LYS A 62 4.88 1.24 3.78
C LYS A 62 4.85 -0.19 4.33
N GLU A 63 3.91 -0.50 5.21
CA GLU A 63 3.76 -1.83 5.79
C GLU A 63 3.53 -2.88 4.71
N ARG A 64 2.59 -2.66 3.80
CA ARG A 64 2.30 -3.57 2.68
C ARG A 64 3.52 -3.78 1.79
N THR A 65 4.21 -2.70 1.42
CA THR A 65 5.39 -2.75 0.57
C THR A 65 6.51 -3.56 1.23
N MET A 66 6.77 -3.34 2.53
CA MET A 66 7.79 -4.09 3.27
C MET A 66 7.41 -5.57 3.40
N GLY A 67 6.13 -5.87 3.64
CA GLY A 67 5.61 -7.24 3.62
C GLY A 67 5.89 -7.94 2.29
N MET A 68 5.65 -7.25 1.18
CA MET A 68 5.90 -7.78 -0.16
C MET A 68 7.39 -8.02 -0.44
N ILE A 69 8.25 -7.09 -0.03
CA ILE A 69 9.71 -7.25 -0.16
C ILE A 69 10.17 -8.47 0.63
N ASN A 70 9.68 -8.65 1.86
CA ASN A 70 10.03 -9.83 2.68
C ASN A 70 9.55 -11.13 2.03
N HIS A 71 8.33 -11.15 1.48
CA HIS A 71 7.78 -12.30 0.75
C HIS A 71 8.71 -12.70 -0.41
N PHE A 72 9.05 -11.75 -1.28
CA PHE A 72 9.95 -12.02 -2.40
C PHE A 72 11.36 -12.41 -1.99
N PHE A 73 11.86 -11.86 -0.89
CA PHE A 73 13.17 -12.26 -0.37
C PHE A 73 13.16 -13.73 0.10
N VAL A 74 12.13 -14.14 0.84
CA VAL A 74 11.99 -15.53 1.31
C VAL A 74 11.79 -16.51 0.16
N GLU A 75 10.92 -16.18 -0.80
CA GLU A 75 10.69 -17.04 -1.95
C GLU A 75 11.93 -17.11 -2.86
N GLY A 76 12.64 -16.01 -3.06
CA GLY A 76 13.89 -15.98 -3.83
C GLY A 76 14.99 -16.86 -3.23
N LEU A 77 15.09 -16.93 -1.89
CA LEU A 77 16.02 -17.82 -1.20
C LEU A 77 15.67 -19.32 -1.37
N LYS A 78 14.40 -19.66 -1.59
CA LYS A 78 13.97 -21.06 -1.83
C LYS A 78 14.22 -21.53 -3.25
N LEU A 79 14.35 -20.59 -4.20
CA LEU A 79 14.56 -20.85 -5.62
C LEU A 79 16.05 -20.91 -6.01
N SER A 80 16.95 -20.53 -5.09
CA SER A 80 18.41 -20.62 -5.23
C SER A 80 18.95 -21.94 -4.70
#